data_AF-K9DUT5-F1
#
_entry.id   AF-K9DUT5-F1
#
_cell.length_a   1.000
_cell.length_b   1.000
_cell.length_c   1.000
_cell.angle_alpha   90.00
_cell.angle_beta   90.00
_cell.angle_gamma   90.00
#
_symmetry.space_group_name_H-M   'P 1'
#
loop_
_entity.id
_entity.type
_entity.pdbx_description
1 polymer ?
#
loop_
_entity_poly.entity_id
_entity_poly.type
_entity_poly.pdbx_seq_one_letter_code
_entity_poly.pdbx_strand_id
1 'polypeptide(L)'
;MLTSTYTLVALSVEQARARIEVQALLERWRPCAWWGEPPAMRQYQQACDALRQVCDACHWRKLDKFVLPALRRCGEDAARLVAELDGLSRQALDARQAAQAAAVLGDPGCLAALERCCQLLLERLEREERELLPMARTTIPGEVWFAIANQMLAHDAHQSESRGESRGDGRGADIGVMRALPPSELSPRQKHALPLVN
;
A
#
# COMPACT_ATOMS: atom_id res chain seq x y z
N MET A 1 0.22 29.19 -5.76
CA MET A 1 -1.05 28.51 -6.10
C MET A 1 -0.87 27.21 -6.91
N LEU A 2 0.15 27.06 -7.77
CA LEU A 2 0.37 25.83 -8.54
C LEU A 2 0.90 24.66 -7.68
N THR A 3 1.88 24.92 -6.81
CA THR A 3 2.51 23.87 -5.98
C THR A 3 1.51 23.14 -5.09
N SER A 4 0.64 23.88 -4.39
CA SER A 4 -0.44 23.31 -3.59
C SER A 4 -1.35 22.39 -4.41
N THR A 5 -1.68 22.76 -5.65
CA THR A 5 -2.54 21.94 -6.51
C THR A 5 -1.87 20.61 -6.88
N TYR A 6 -0.60 20.64 -7.32
CA TYR A 6 0.12 19.42 -7.67
C TYR A 6 0.34 18.52 -6.45
N THR A 7 0.68 19.10 -5.30
CA THR A 7 0.83 18.36 -4.04
C THR A 7 -0.47 17.70 -3.62
N LEU A 8 -1.60 18.42 -3.68
CA LEU A 8 -2.91 17.85 -3.35
C LEU A 8 -3.31 16.73 -4.31
N VAL A 9 -3.07 16.87 -5.62
CA VAL A 9 -3.33 15.78 -6.58
C VAL A 9 -2.49 14.55 -6.26
N ALA A 10 -1.20 14.71 -5.95
CA ALA A 10 -0.35 13.59 -5.56
C ALA A 10 -0.86 12.88 -4.29
N LEU A 11 -1.34 13.64 -3.30
CA LEU A 11 -1.95 13.10 -2.09
C LEU A 11 -3.27 12.37 -2.38
N SER A 12 -4.11 12.91 -3.27
CA SER A 12 -5.35 12.25 -3.68
C SER A 12 -5.09 10.92 -4.39
N VAL A 13 -4.04 10.81 -5.19
CA VAL A 13 -3.64 9.54 -5.84
C VAL A 13 -3.17 8.52 -4.80
N GLU A 14 -2.33 8.93 -3.85
CA GLU A 14 -1.91 8.07 -2.73
C GLU A 14 -3.11 7.57 -1.91
N GLN A 15 -4.07 8.46 -1.66
CA GLN A 15 -5.30 8.15 -0.93
C GLN A 15 -6.21 7.18 -1.68
N ALA A 16 -6.40 7.38 -3.00
CA ALA A 16 -7.19 6.47 -3.83
C ALA A 16 -6.59 5.06 -3.85
N ARG A 17 -5.26 4.96 -3.91
CA ARG A 17 -4.56 3.68 -3.81
C ARG A 17 -4.78 3.01 -2.45
N ALA A 18 -4.62 3.75 -1.35
CA ALA A 18 -4.87 3.22 0.00
C ALA A 18 -6.31 2.72 0.16
N ARG A 19 -7.30 3.46 -0.38
CA ARG A 19 -8.70 3.05 -0.37
C ARG A 19 -8.92 1.72 -1.09
N ILE A 20 -8.34 1.56 -2.29
CA ILE A 20 -8.43 0.31 -3.05
C ILE A 20 -7.83 -0.86 -2.26
N GLU A 21 -6.67 -0.66 -1.63
CA GLU A 21 -6.00 -1.70 -0.84
C GLU A 21 -6.84 -2.14 0.38
N VAL A 22 -7.45 -1.17 1.10
CA VAL A 22 -8.35 -1.47 2.23
C VAL A 22 -9.64 -2.15 1.78
N GLN A 23 -10.26 -1.68 0.68
CA GLN A 23 -11.48 -2.29 0.13
C GLN A 23 -11.25 -3.73 -0.33
N ALA A 24 -10.14 -3.97 -1.05
CA ALA A 24 -9.79 -5.31 -1.51
C ALA A 24 -9.55 -6.27 -0.34
N LEU A 25 -8.97 -5.79 0.77
CA LEU A 25 -8.84 -6.58 2.00
C LEU A 25 -10.21 -6.90 2.61
N LEU A 26 -11.06 -5.90 2.74
CA LEU A 26 -12.40 -6.06 3.32
C LEU A 26 -13.24 -7.05 2.51
N GLU A 27 -13.24 -6.93 1.18
CA GLU A 27 -13.96 -7.84 0.28
C GLU A 27 -13.46 -9.28 0.39
N ARG A 28 -12.13 -9.48 0.48
CA ARG A 28 -11.51 -10.81 0.60
C ARG A 28 -11.91 -11.54 1.88
N TRP A 29 -12.04 -10.82 2.99
CA TRP A 29 -12.27 -11.40 4.32
C TRP A 29 -13.69 -11.22 4.83
N ARG A 30 -14.62 -10.80 3.97
CA ARG A 30 -16.03 -10.68 4.32
C ARG A 30 -16.59 -12.02 4.81
N PRO A 31 -17.32 -12.06 5.94
CA PRO A 31 -17.88 -13.30 6.48
C PRO A 31 -18.71 -14.11 5.47
N CYS A 32 -19.48 -13.44 4.61
CA CYS A 32 -20.29 -14.09 3.58
C CYS A 32 -19.46 -14.81 2.48
N ALA A 33 -18.15 -14.58 2.40
CA ALA A 33 -17.27 -15.28 1.48
C ALA A 33 -16.91 -16.71 1.96
N TRP A 34 -17.12 -17.01 3.24
CA TRP A 34 -16.76 -18.29 3.86
C TRP A 34 -18.04 -19.12 4.07
N TRP A 35 -18.42 -19.86 3.04
CA TRP A 35 -19.62 -20.69 3.07
C TRP A 35 -19.36 -21.95 3.91
N GLY A 36 -19.97 -22.00 5.11
CA GLY A 36 -20.27 -23.26 5.80
C GLY A 36 -19.28 -23.75 6.86
N GLU A 37 -18.00 -23.39 6.79
CA GLU A 37 -17.02 -23.73 7.85
C GLU A 37 -16.26 -22.52 8.37
N PRO A 38 -16.08 -22.41 9.70
CA PRO A 38 -15.28 -21.34 10.28
C PRO A 38 -13.83 -21.43 9.77
N PRO A 39 -13.19 -20.28 9.48
CA PRO A 39 -11.82 -20.28 9.00
C PRO A 39 -10.87 -21.05 9.92
N ALA A 40 -9.94 -21.79 9.33
CA ALA A 40 -8.88 -22.43 10.08
C ALA A 40 -7.98 -21.37 10.75
N MET A 41 -7.32 -21.73 11.86
CA MET A 41 -6.40 -20.83 12.58
C MET A 41 -5.37 -20.14 11.65
N ARG A 42 -4.84 -20.88 10.67
CA ARG A 42 -3.91 -20.36 9.67
C ARG A 42 -4.51 -19.24 8.80
N GLN A 43 -5.81 -19.33 8.50
CA GLN A 43 -6.51 -18.32 7.71
C GLN A 43 -6.71 -17.03 8.52
N TYR A 44 -7.00 -17.12 9.83
CA TYR A 44 -7.01 -15.93 10.69
C TYR A 44 -5.65 -15.25 10.79
N GLN A 45 -4.56 -16.02 10.87
CA GLN A 45 -3.20 -15.46 10.84
C GLN A 45 -2.91 -14.73 9.52
N GLN A 46 -3.27 -15.35 8.38
CA GLN A 46 -3.13 -14.71 7.07
C GLN A 46 -3.95 -13.42 6.95
N ALA A 47 -5.16 -13.40 7.53
CA ALA A 47 -6.00 -12.21 7.57
C ALA A 47 -5.34 -11.08 8.39
N CYS A 48 -4.77 -11.42 9.55
CA CYS A 48 -4.06 -10.46 10.40
C CYS A 48 -2.77 -9.94 9.75
N ASP A 49 -2.01 -10.81 9.06
CA ASP A 49 -0.82 -10.40 8.32
C ASP A 49 -1.16 -9.43 7.18
N ALA A 50 -2.24 -9.71 6.44
CA ALA A 50 -2.73 -8.83 5.39
C ALA A 50 -3.26 -7.50 5.96
N LEU A 51 -3.97 -7.53 7.10
CA LEU A 51 -4.41 -6.34 7.81
C LEU A 51 -3.24 -5.49 8.28
N ARG A 52 -2.18 -6.11 8.82
CA ARG A 52 -0.96 -5.40 9.22
C ARG A 52 -0.32 -4.68 8.03
N GLN A 53 -0.18 -5.35 6.88
CA GLN A 53 0.41 -4.75 5.68
C GLN A 53 -0.37 -3.51 5.22
N VAL A 54 -1.70 -3.57 5.20
CA VAL A 54 -2.55 -2.42 4.84
C VAL A 54 -2.43 -1.30 5.88
N CYS A 55 -2.43 -1.62 7.17
CA CYS A 55 -2.27 -0.62 8.24
C CYS A 55 -0.91 0.09 8.17
N ASP A 56 0.16 -0.67 7.93
CA ASP A 56 1.51 -0.12 7.79
C ASP A 56 1.59 0.80 6.57
N ALA A 57 1.01 0.40 5.43
CA ALA A 57 0.92 1.25 4.24
C ALA A 57 0.17 2.56 4.50
N CYS A 58 -0.92 2.52 5.29
CA CYS A 58 -1.66 3.72 5.70
C CYS A 58 -0.88 4.62 6.66
N HIS A 59 -0.02 4.08 7.53
CA HIS A 59 0.72 4.85 8.53
C HIS A 59 1.89 5.66 7.94
N TRP A 60 2.43 5.22 6.80
CA TRP A 60 3.59 5.86 6.16
C TRP A 60 3.25 6.96 5.15
N ARG A 61 1.97 7.34 5.05
CA ARG A 61 1.48 8.29 4.05
C ARG A 61 2.06 9.69 4.23
N LYS A 62 2.26 10.37 3.10
CA LYS A 62 2.81 11.75 3.09
C LYS A 62 1.89 12.73 3.79
N LEU A 63 0.58 12.48 3.73
CA LEU A 63 -0.44 13.26 4.41
C LEU A 63 -0.15 13.37 5.92
N ASP A 64 0.12 12.23 6.57
CA ASP A 64 0.41 12.14 7.99
C ASP A 64 1.70 12.86 8.38
N LYS A 65 2.71 12.76 7.54
CA LYS A 65 4.06 13.30 7.81
C LYS A 65 4.15 14.81 7.62
N PHE A 66 3.47 15.35 6.63
CA PHE A 66 3.75 16.72 6.18
C PHE A 66 2.54 17.64 6.25
N VAL A 67 1.33 17.13 5.99
CA VAL A 67 0.12 17.96 5.91
C VAL A 67 -0.55 18.10 7.27
N LEU A 68 -0.77 17.01 8.01
CA LEU A 68 -1.38 17.08 9.35
C LEU A 68 -0.62 18.01 10.31
N PRO A 69 0.73 17.96 10.40
CA PRO A 69 1.47 18.85 11.29
C PRO A 69 1.36 20.33 10.89
N ALA A 70 1.25 20.62 9.60
CA ALA A 70 1.04 21.98 9.12
C ALA A 70 -0.37 22.48 9.46
N LEU A 71 -1.39 21.67 9.20
CA LEU A 71 -2.79 21.98 9.50
C LEU A 71 -3.06 22.23 10.98
N ARG A 72 -2.44 21.46 11.88
CA ARG A 72 -2.59 21.66 13.34
C ARG A 72 -2.21 23.09 13.78
N ARG A 73 -1.37 23.79 13.02
CA ARG A 73 -0.91 25.16 13.31
C ARG A 73 -1.79 26.24 12.67
N CYS A 74 -2.81 25.87 11.88
CA CYS A 74 -3.62 26.80 11.10
C CYS A 74 -4.89 27.29 11.82
N GLY A 75 -5.22 26.77 13.00
CA GLY A 75 -6.36 27.21 13.81
C GLY A 75 -7.09 26.07 14.55
N GLU A 76 -8.07 26.43 15.36
CA GLU A 76 -8.80 25.48 16.23
C GLU A 76 -9.63 24.47 15.43
N ASP A 77 -10.33 24.91 14.36
CA ASP A 77 -11.12 24.00 13.53
C ASP A 77 -10.25 22.94 12.84
N ALA A 78 -9.08 23.35 12.34
CA ALA A 78 -8.11 22.43 11.75
C ALA A 78 -7.54 21.47 12.79
N ALA A 79 -7.19 21.97 13.98
CA ALA A 79 -6.74 21.13 15.09
C ALA A 79 -7.80 20.11 15.52
N ARG A 80 -9.08 20.50 15.58
CA ARG A 80 -10.21 19.62 15.91
C ARG A 80 -10.35 18.50 14.88
N LEU A 81 -10.39 18.83 13.59
CA LEU A 81 -10.50 17.82 12.53
C LEU A 81 -9.32 16.83 12.59
N VAL A 82 -8.10 17.32 12.78
CA VAL A 82 -6.93 16.44 12.90
C VAL A 82 -7.04 15.53 14.13
N ALA A 83 -7.53 16.04 15.26
CA ALA A 83 -7.73 15.23 16.47
C ALA A 83 -8.80 14.13 16.28
N GLU A 84 -9.85 14.40 15.49
CA GLU A 84 -10.85 13.42 15.11
C GLU A 84 -10.25 12.30 14.23
N LEU A 85 -9.42 12.65 13.24
CA LEU A 85 -8.71 11.67 12.40
C LEU A 85 -7.69 10.84 13.22
N ASP A 86 -7.00 11.46 14.17
CA ASP A 86 -6.15 10.75 15.13
C ASP A 86 -6.98 9.78 15.99
N GLY A 87 -8.21 10.16 16.34
CA GLY A 87 -9.19 9.32 17.03
C GLY A 87 -9.57 8.08 16.23
N LEU A 88 -9.88 8.24 14.95
CA LEU A 88 -10.15 7.12 14.04
C LEU A 88 -8.93 6.19 13.93
N SER A 89 -7.72 6.76 13.84
CA SER A 89 -6.47 5.99 13.77
C SER A 89 -6.24 5.16 15.03
N ARG A 90 -6.50 5.71 16.22
CA ARG A 90 -6.42 4.96 17.49
C ARG A 90 -7.44 3.83 17.54
N GLN A 91 -8.69 4.09 17.19
CA GLN A 91 -9.73 3.06 17.15
C GLN A 91 -9.41 1.95 16.15
N ALA A 92 -8.83 2.29 15.00
CA ALA A 92 -8.41 1.30 14.00
C ALA A 92 -7.26 0.44 14.53
N LEU A 93 -6.31 1.03 15.26
CA LEU A 93 -5.24 0.29 15.93
C LEU A 93 -5.79 -0.67 16.99
N ASP A 94 -6.74 -0.22 17.82
CA ASP A 94 -7.37 -1.07 18.85
C ASP A 94 -8.12 -2.25 18.20
N ALA A 95 -8.86 -1.99 17.12
CA ALA A 95 -9.55 -3.03 16.35
C ALA A 95 -8.57 -4.03 15.72
N ARG A 96 -7.43 -3.56 15.21
CA ARG A 96 -6.36 -4.43 14.69
C ARG A 96 -5.77 -5.32 15.79
N GLN A 97 -5.53 -4.77 16.97
CA GLN A 97 -5.01 -5.54 18.11
C GLN A 97 -6.04 -6.58 18.59
N ALA A 98 -7.32 -6.23 18.62
CA ALA A 98 -8.41 -7.17 18.92
C ALA A 98 -8.50 -8.30 17.88
N ALA A 99 -8.37 -7.99 16.59
CA ALA A 99 -8.33 -9.00 15.53
C ALA A 99 -7.15 -9.98 15.74
N GLN A 100 -5.97 -9.45 16.04
CA GLN A 100 -4.78 -10.27 16.30
C GLN A 100 -4.95 -11.16 17.54
N ALA A 101 -5.54 -10.65 18.61
CA ALA A 101 -5.80 -11.42 19.83
C ALA A 101 -6.80 -12.55 19.58
N ALA A 102 -7.89 -12.25 18.88
CA ALA A 102 -8.90 -13.25 18.49
C ALA A 102 -8.30 -14.33 17.56
N ALA A 103 -7.45 -13.95 16.61
CA ALA A 103 -6.80 -14.89 15.71
C ALA A 103 -5.92 -15.92 16.43
N VAL A 104 -5.22 -15.52 17.50
CA VAL A 104 -4.39 -16.42 18.31
C VAL A 104 -5.24 -17.46 19.04
N LEU A 105 -6.48 -17.12 19.39
CA LEU A 105 -7.43 -18.00 20.06
C LEU A 105 -8.29 -18.81 19.07
N GLY A 106 -8.18 -18.56 17.76
CA GLY A 106 -9.08 -19.13 16.75
C GLY A 106 -10.52 -18.62 16.85
N ASP A 107 -10.72 -17.45 17.47
CA ASP A 107 -12.03 -16.86 17.70
C ASP A 107 -12.58 -16.24 16.40
N PRO A 108 -13.80 -16.59 15.95
CA PRO A 108 -14.45 -15.96 14.79
C PRO A 108 -14.62 -14.44 14.92
N GLY A 109 -14.56 -13.88 16.14
CA GLY A 109 -14.48 -12.44 16.40
C GLY A 109 -13.31 -11.74 15.69
N CYS A 110 -12.29 -12.48 15.24
CA CYS A 110 -11.19 -11.97 14.44
C CYS A 110 -11.67 -11.24 13.18
N LEU A 111 -12.61 -11.82 12.42
CA LEU A 111 -13.07 -11.23 11.17
C LEU A 111 -13.92 -9.98 11.42
N ALA A 112 -14.73 -9.97 12.48
CA ALA A 112 -15.50 -8.79 12.87
C ALA A 112 -14.59 -7.62 13.28
N ALA A 113 -13.52 -7.91 14.04
CA ALA A 113 -12.53 -6.90 14.43
C ALA A 113 -11.71 -6.40 13.22
N LEU A 114 -11.37 -7.28 12.28
CA LEU A 114 -10.73 -6.91 11.01
C LEU A 114 -11.63 -5.99 10.19
N GLU A 115 -12.90 -6.37 10.01
CA GLU A 115 -13.88 -5.56 9.29
C GLU A 115 -14.04 -4.18 9.93
N ARG A 116 -14.16 -4.12 11.26
CA ARG A 116 -14.21 -2.85 12.00
C ARG A 116 -12.95 -2.00 11.76
N CYS A 117 -11.77 -2.61 11.77
CA CYS A 117 -10.52 -1.90 11.47
C CYS A 117 -10.54 -1.30 10.06
N CYS A 118 -10.91 -2.09 9.04
CA CYS A 118 -11.03 -1.62 7.66
C CYS A 118 -12.04 -0.48 7.52
N GLN A 119 -13.21 -0.58 8.18
CA GLN A 119 -14.24 0.47 8.14
C GLN A 119 -13.72 1.79 8.73
N LEU A 120 -13.02 1.75 9.87
CA LEU A 120 -12.42 2.94 10.48
C LEU A 120 -11.34 3.58 9.60
N LEU A 121 -10.54 2.77 8.91
CA LEU A 121 -9.56 3.26 7.92
C LEU A 121 -10.25 3.91 6.72
N LEU A 122 -11.33 3.31 6.20
CA LEU A 122 -12.10 3.88 5.10
C LEU A 122 -12.79 5.19 5.49
N GLU A 123 -13.37 5.26 6.69
CA GLU A 123 -13.96 6.48 7.24
C GLU A 123 -12.90 7.59 7.33
N ARG A 124 -11.72 7.28 7.88
CA ARG A 124 -10.60 8.22 7.93
C ARG A 124 -10.23 8.73 6.54
N LEU A 125 -10.08 7.83 5.56
CA LEU A 125 -9.76 8.18 4.17
C LEU A 125 -10.85 9.04 3.51
N GLU A 126 -12.12 8.79 3.82
CA GLU A 126 -13.22 9.62 3.32
C GLU A 126 -13.16 11.04 3.90
N ARG A 127 -12.99 11.18 5.22
CA ARG A 127 -12.90 12.49 5.88
C ARG A 127 -11.66 13.28 5.42
N GLU A 128 -10.55 12.60 5.18
CA GLU A 128 -9.39 13.23 4.56
C GLU A 128 -9.72 13.85 3.20
N GLU A 129 -10.46 13.13 2.34
CA GLU A 129 -10.85 13.64 1.02
C GLU A 129 -11.80 14.82 1.10
N ARG A 130 -12.84 14.67 1.92
CA ARG A 130 -14.02 15.55 1.88
C ARG A 130 -13.84 16.80 2.72
N GLU A 131 -13.03 16.72 3.76
CA GLU A 131 -12.88 17.79 4.74
C GLU A 131 -11.43 18.27 4.82
N LEU A 132 -10.47 17.35 5.00
CA LEU A 132 -9.09 17.73 5.28
C LEU A 132 -8.39 18.36 4.08
N LEU A 133 -8.44 17.74 2.89
CA LEU A 133 -7.76 18.28 1.70
C LEU A 133 -8.34 19.64 1.26
N PRO A 134 -9.67 19.86 1.23
CA PRO A 134 -10.25 21.19 0.99
C PRO A 134 -9.80 22.22 2.03
N MET A 135 -9.79 21.86 3.31
CA MET A 135 -9.32 22.74 4.38
C MET A 135 -7.82 23.06 4.23
N ALA A 136 -6.98 22.07 3.94
CA ALA A 136 -5.55 22.28 3.73
C ALA A 136 -5.30 23.27 2.59
N ARG A 137 -6.08 23.17 1.52
CA ARG A 137 -5.98 24.05 0.35
C ARG A 137 -6.22 25.52 0.70
N THR A 138 -7.16 25.81 1.58
CA THR A 138 -7.56 27.19 1.93
C THR A 138 -6.78 27.76 3.10
N THR A 139 -6.33 26.91 4.03
CA THR A 139 -5.77 27.36 5.31
C THR A 139 -4.24 27.35 5.34
N ILE A 140 -3.58 26.46 4.57
CA ILE A 140 -2.11 26.40 4.55
C ILE A 140 -1.56 27.49 3.59
N PRO A 141 -0.65 28.37 4.07
CA PRO A 141 0.00 29.37 3.23
C PRO A 141 0.82 28.76 2.08
N GLY A 142 0.92 29.47 0.96
CA GLY A 142 1.61 28.98 -0.24
C GLY A 142 3.09 28.62 -0.02
N GLU A 143 3.80 29.37 0.83
CA GLU A 143 5.19 29.10 1.21
C GLU A 143 5.34 27.80 2.01
N VAL A 144 4.37 27.49 2.87
CA VAL A 144 4.32 26.24 3.62
C VAL A 144 4.05 25.07 2.67
N TRP A 145 3.15 25.26 1.69
CA TRP A 145 2.94 24.27 0.63
C TRP A 145 4.21 23.99 -0.18
N PHE A 146 5.02 25.00 -0.45
CA PHE A 146 6.31 24.82 -1.13
C PHE A 146 7.28 23.99 -0.29
N ALA A 147 7.39 24.27 1.01
CA ALA A 147 8.20 23.46 1.93
C ALA A 147 7.72 22.00 2.01
N ILE A 148 6.39 21.78 2.11
CA ILE A 148 5.78 20.46 2.10
C ILE A 148 6.13 19.70 0.81
N ALA A 149 5.99 20.34 -0.35
CA ALA A 149 6.28 19.71 -1.63
C ALA A 149 7.75 19.24 -1.72
N ASN A 150 8.70 20.07 -1.27
CA ASN A 150 10.11 19.70 -1.23
C ASN A 150 10.39 18.53 -0.28
N GLN A 151 9.75 18.52 0.90
CA GLN A 151 9.88 17.42 1.85
C GLN A 151 9.30 16.10 1.30
N MET A 152 8.19 16.18 0.56
CA MET A 152 7.60 15.02 -0.11
C MET A 152 8.50 14.45 -1.21
N LEU A 153 9.14 15.31 -2.02
CA LEU A 153 10.09 14.87 -3.04
C LEU A 153 11.32 14.19 -2.43
N ALA A 154 11.88 14.76 -1.35
CA ALA A 154 12.98 14.14 -0.63
C ALA A 154 12.57 12.78 -0.02
N HIS A 155 11.36 12.68 0.51
CA HIS A 155 10.81 11.42 1.04
C HIS A 155 10.65 10.35 -0.05
N ASP A 156 10.21 10.74 -1.25
CA ASP A 156 10.13 9.84 -2.41
C ASP A 156 11.51 9.35 -2.87
N ALA A 157 12.49 10.25 -2.94
CA ALA A 157 13.87 9.91 -3.29
C ALA A 157 14.43 8.83 -2.34
N HIS A 158 14.34 9.05 -1.02
CA HIS A 158 14.80 8.07 -0.03
C HIS A 158 14.04 6.73 -0.08
N GLN A 159 12.74 6.75 -0.39
CA GLN A 159 11.99 5.50 -0.58
C GLN A 159 12.39 4.75 -1.86
N SER A 160 12.78 5.47 -2.92
CA SER A 160 13.26 4.86 -4.15
C SER A 160 14.65 4.23 -3.98
N GLU A 161 15.54 4.89 -3.24
CA GLU A 161 16.90 4.42 -2.94
C GLU A 161 16.87 3.15 -2.08
N SER A 162 16.13 3.16 -0.96
CA SER A 162 15.99 1.99 -0.08
C SER A 162 15.36 0.76 -0.76
N ARG A 163 14.44 0.98 -1.72
CA ARG A 163 13.90 -0.09 -2.58
C ARG A 163 14.88 -0.56 -3.65
N GLY A 164 15.75 0.32 -4.15
CA GLY A 164 16.82 0.01 -5.10
C GLY A 164 17.93 -0.82 -4.45
N GLU A 165 18.33 -0.46 -3.23
CA GLU A 165 19.33 -1.19 -2.44
C GLU A 165 18.84 -2.61 -2.08
N SER A 166 17.57 -2.76 -1.71
CA SER A 166 16.97 -4.08 -1.44
C SER A 166 16.84 -4.97 -2.69
N ARG A 167 16.93 -4.40 -3.90
CA ARG A 167 16.95 -5.13 -5.18
C ARG A 167 18.37 -5.31 -5.75
N GLY A 168 19.37 -4.67 -5.15
CA GLY A 168 20.76 -4.67 -5.60
C GLY A 168 21.62 -5.82 -5.07
N ASP A 169 21.13 -6.62 -4.11
CA ASP A 169 21.89 -7.72 -3.51
C ASP A 169 21.51 -9.12 -4.06
N GLY A 170 20.95 -9.13 -5.28
CA GLY A 170 20.89 -10.32 -6.13
C GLY A 170 22.13 -10.37 -7.01
N ARG A 171 23.16 -11.09 -6.55
CA ARG A 171 24.39 -11.40 -7.29
C ARG A 171 24.13 -11.63 -8.79
N GLY A 172 25.02 -11.06 -9.60
CA GLY A 172 25.09 -11.27 -11.04
C GLY A 172 24.97 -12.74 -11.41
N ALA A 173 23.87 -13.06 -12.10
CA ALA A 173 23.86 -14.11 -13.10
C ALA A 173 24.03 -13.41 -14.44
N ASP A 174 25.25 -13.53 -14.94
CA ASP A 174 25.72 -13.31 -16.29
C ASP A 174 24.65 -13.75 -17.33
N ILE A 175 23.83 -12.81 -17.84
CA ILE A 175 23.15 -13.00 -19.11
C ILE A 175 24.09 -12.43 -20.15
N GLY A 176 25.05 -13.26 -20.53
CA GLY A 176 25.90 -13.07 -21.68
C GLY A 176 25.04 -12.72 -22.89
N VAL A 177 25.26 -11.52 -23.41
CA VAL A 177 24.82 -11.11 -24.73
C VAL A 177 25.41 -12.12 -25.71
N MET A 178 24.57 -13.03 -26.18
CA MET A 178 24.91 -14.01 -27.21
C MET A 178 25.19 -13.24 -28.50
N ARG A 179 26.46 -12.89 -28.68
CA ARG A 179 27.01 -12.28 -29.89
C ARG A 179 26.84 -13.29 -31.03
N ALA A 180 25.93 -12.99 -31.95
CA ALA A 180 25.68 -13.77 -33.15
C ALA A 180 27.01 -14.01 -33.92
N LEU A 181 27.37 -15.27 -34.10
CA LEU A 181 28.38 -15.71 -35.05
C LEU A 181 27.74 -15.86 -36.44
N PRO A 182 28.44 -15.47 -37.53
CA PRO A 182 27.92 -15.62 -38.88
C PRO A 182 27.99 -17.09 -39.34
N PRO A 183 27.06 -17.55 -40.19
CA PRO A 183 27.11 -18.90 -40.74
C PRO A 183 28.09 -18.94 -41.91
N SER A 184 29.11 -19.79 -41.80
CA SER A 184 29.99 -20.13 -42.90
C SER A 184 29.88 -21.62 -43.21
N GLU A 185 29.51 -21.88 -44.47
CA GLU A 185 29.85 -23.03 -45.30
C GLU A 185 29.04 -24.33 -45.16
N LEU A 186 28.25 -24.54 -46.21
CA LEU A 186 27.59 -25.78 -46.64
C LEU A 186 28.61 -26.79 -47.19
N SER A 187 28.50 -28.07 -46.83
CA SER A 187 28.52 -29.14 -47.85
C SER A 187 28.10 -30.53 -47.33
N PRO A 188 27.64 -31.43 -48.25
CA PRO A 188 26.70 -32.51 -47.94
C PRO A 188 27.25 -33.94 -48.21
N ARG A 189 26.37 -34.94 -48.01
CA ARG A 189 26.45 -36.40 -48.32
C ARG A 189 26.96 -37.23 -47.13
N GLN A 190 26.45 -38.44 -46.82
CA GLN A 190 25.81 -39.45 -47.66
C GLN A 190 25.12 -40.54 -46.78
N LYS A 191 23.88 -40.89 -47.16
CA LYS A 191 23.20 -42.21 -47.24
C LYS A 191 23.50 -43.36 -46.25
N HIS A 192 22.38 -44.00 -45.85
CA HIS A 192 22.08 -45.45 -45.69
C HIS A 192 21.51 -45.76 -44.30
N ALA A 193 20.56 -46.66 -44.11
CA ALA A 193 19.56 -47.36 -44.92
C ALA A 193 18.64 -48.04 -43.88
N LEU A 194 17.35 -48.20 -44.17
CA LEU A 194 16.45 -49.06 -43.39
C LEU A 194 16.89 -50.52 -43.49
N PRO A 195 16.44 -51.38 -42.56
CA PRO A 195 15.54 -52.43 -43.04
C PRO A 195 14.28 -52.63 -42.19
N LEU A 196 13.36 -53.32 -42.86
CA LEU A 196 11.98 -53.69 -42.55
C LEU A 196 11.87 -54.96 -41.68
N VAL A 197 10.72 -55.05 -40.99
CA VAL A 197 9.83 -56.23 -40.80
C VAL A 197 10.24 -57.33 -39.80
N ASN A 198 9.42 -57.47 -38.75
CA ASN A 198 8.32 -58.45 -38.72
C ASN A 198 7.09 -57.84 -38.03
#